data_AF-A0A7C9R9M5-F1
#
_entry.id   AF-A0A7C9R9M5-F1
#
_cell.length_a   1.000
_cell.length_b   1.000
_cell.length_c   1.000
_cell.angle_alpha   90.00
_cell.angle_beta   90.00
_cell.angle_gamma   90.00
#
_symmetry.space_group_name_H-M   'P 1'
#
loop_
_entity.id
_entity.type
_entity.pdbx_description
1 polymer ?
#
loop_
_entity_poly.entity_id
_entity_poly.type
_entity_poly.pdbx_seq_one_letter_code
_entity_poly.pdbx_strand_id
1 'polypeptide(L)'
;MKRREAAIFEWISSQQESMMSLLATSVNTYSGSYDKVGVDAVGMLLSKFFADHGIKTTTLPLEGFGDTLLTAPVPSDGLNAR
;
A
#
# COMPACT_ATOMS: atom_id res chain seq x y z
N MET A 1 6.02 -21.96 17.57
CA MET A 1 5.56 -21.24 16.37
C MET A 1 5.51 -22.21 15.20
N LYS A 2 4.43 -22.25 14.42
CA LYS A 2 4.32 -23.15 13.26
C LYS A 2 5.37 -22.73 12.21
N ARG A 3 5.93 -23.69 11.46
CA ARG A 3 7.00 -23.43 10.47
C ARG A 3 6.65 -22.33 9.46
N ARG A 4 5.37 -22.24 9.07
CA ARG A 4 4.84 -21.19 8.18
C ARG A 4 4.83 -19.80 8.83
N GLU A 5 4.45 -19.71 10.10
CA GLU A 5 4.48 -18.44 10.85
C GLU A 5 5.92 -17.92 10.94
N ALA A 6 6.90 -18.80 11.21
CA ALA A 6 8.33 -18.45 11.24
C ALA A 6 8.83 -17.86 9.92
N ALA A 7 8.50 -18.49 8.79
CA ALA A 7 8.86 -17.97 7.48
C ALA A 7 8.20 -16.61 7.19
N ILE A 8 6.95 -16.41 7.60
CA ILE A 8 6.25 -15.12 7.44
C ILE A 8 6.90 -14.04 8.30
N PHE A 9 7.24 -14.33 9.56
CA PHE A 9 7.89 -13.36 10.44
C PHE A 9 9.27 -12.97 9.94
N GLU A 10 10.06 -13.93 9.47
CA GLU A 10 11.38 -13.67 8.87
C GLU A 10 11.24 -12.81 7.63
N TRP A 11 10.29 -13.12 6.75
CA TRP A 11 10.00 -12.32 5.58
C TRP A 11 9.59 -10.89 5.96
N ILE A 12 8.60 -10.69 6.85
CA ILE A 12 8.17 -9.35 7.29
C ILE A 12 9.33 -8.57 7.91
N SER A 13 10.16 -9.23 8.73
CA SER A 13 11.32 -8.59 9.37
C SER A 13 12.33 -8.09 8.34
N SER A 14 12.52 -8.83 7.23
CA SER A 14 13.39 -8.40 6.13
C SER A 14 12.88 -7.16 5.37
N GLN A 15 11.59 -6.81 5.49
CA GLN A 15 10.99 -5.70 4.75
C GLN A 15 11.21 -4.32 5.39
N GLN A 16 11.89 -4.23 6.54
CA GLN A 16 12.01 -2.97 7.29
C GLN A 16 12.56 -1.82 6.44
N GLU A 17 13.67 -2.02 5.75
CA GLU A 17 14.28 -0.96 4.93
C GLU A 17 13.37 -0.53 3.77
N SER A 18 12.72 -1.50 3.10
CA SER A 18 11.76 -1.23 2.03
C SER A 18 10.56 -0.43 2.54
N MET A 19 10.02 -0.79 3.72
CA MET A 19 8.92 -0.05 4.34
C MET A 19 9.34 1.37 4.72
N MET A 20 10.53 1.54 5.31
CA MET A 20 11.05 2.87 5.67
C MET A 20 11.28 3.74 4.43
N SER A 21 11.82 3.19 3.35
CA SER A 21 12.03 3.90 2.09
C SER A 21 10.71 4.36 1.46
N LEU A 22 9.70 3.49 1.44
CA LEU A 22 8.37 3.82 0.92
C LEU A 22 7.70 4.92 1.74
N LEU A 23 7.74 4.82 3.07
CA LEU A 23 7.17 5.83 3.97
C LEU A 23 7.91 7.16 3.85
N ALA A 24 9.24 7.15 3.83
CA ALA A 24 10.04 8.35 3.66
C ALA A 24 9.73 9.06 2.33
N THR A 25 9.61 8.30 1.24
CA THR A 25 9.25 8.88 -0.06
C THR A 25 7.85 9.48 -0.03
N SER A 26 6.88 8.81 0.60
CA SER A 26 5.50 9.28 0.72
C SER A 26 5.41 10.58 1.55
N VAL A 27 6.07 10.63 2.70
CA VAL A 27 6.08 11.80 3.59
C VAL A 27 6.87 12.96 2.99
N ASN A 28 8.01 12.71 2.35
CA ASN A 28 8.77 13.77 1.67
C ASN A 28 8.05 14.31 0.43
N THR A 29 7.13 13.55 -0.15
CA THR A 29 6.25 14.02 -1.23
C THR A 29 5.17 14.96 -0.70
N TYR A 30 4.77 14.84 0.58
CA TYR A 30 3.62 15.57 1.09
C TYR A 30 3.68 15.90 2.59
N SER A 31 3.53 17.19 2.93
CA SER A 31 3.68 17.72 4.30
C SER A 31 2.38 18.10 5.02
N GLY A 32 1.21 17.91 4.40
CA GLY A 32 -0.08 18.31 4.97
C GLY A 32 -1.00 17.13 5.28
N SER A 33 -2.21 17.37 5.75
CA SER A 33 -3.37 16.53 5.44
C SER A 33 -4.41 17.47 4.83
N TYR A 34 -5.28 16.99 3.94
CA TYR A 34 -6.32 17.78 3.25
C TYR A 34 -5.89 18.66 2.05
N ASP A 35 -4.67 18.49 1.52
CA ASP A 35 -4.29 19.03 0.21
C ASP A 35 -4.41 17.93 -0.84
N LYS A 36 -5.48 18.03 -1.64
CA LYS A 36 -5.82 17.07 -2.69
C LYS A 36 -4.65 16.83 -3.65
N VAL A 37 -3.91 17.85 -4.06
CA VAL A 37 -2.83 17.71 -5.04
C VAL A 37 -1.72 16.84 -4.46
N GLY A 38 -1.34 17.08 -3.21
CA GLY A 38 -0.35 16.28 -2.49
C GLY A 38 -0.82 14.85 -2.22
N VAL A 39 -2.07 14.66 -1.79
CA VAL A 39 -2.65 13.32 -1.55
C VAL A 39 -2.74 12.52 -2.85
N ASP A 40 -3.17 13.14 -3.96
CA ASP A 40 -3.25 12.49 -5.27
C ASP A 40 -1.84 12.09 -5.77
N ALA A 41 -0.82 12.90 -5.50
CA ALA A 41 0.57 12.57 -5.83
C ALA A 41 1.06 11.32 -5.06
N VAL A 42 0.76 11.22 -3.76
CA VAL A 42 1.03 10.02 -2.96
C VAL A 42 0.24 8.82 -3.50
N GLY A 43 -1.02 9.01 -3.90
CA GLY A 43 -1.84 7.98 -4.53
C GLY A 43 -1.22 7.42 -5.81
N MET A 44 -0.66 8.26 -6.67
CA MET A 44 0.08 7.84 -7.87
C MET A 44 1.36 7.07 -7.53
N LEU A 45 2.12 7.52 -6.53
CA LEU A 45 3.31 6.83 -6.05
C LEU A 45 2.97 5.42 -5.57
N LEU A 46 1.92 5.29 -4.75
CA LEU A 46 1.47 4.00 -4.23
C LEU A 46 0.94 3.10 -5.35
N SER A 47 0.17 3.65 -6.30
CA SER A 47 -0.30 2.90 -7.46
C SER A 47 0.86 2.31 -8.27
N LYS A 48 1.92 3.08 -8.49
CA LYS A 48 3.15 2.59 -9.13
C LYS A 48 3.83 1.50 -8.30
N PHE A 49 4.03 1.73 -7.00
CA PHE A 49 4.63 0.74 -6.11
C PHE A 49 3.88 -0.60 -6.15
N PHE A 50 2.55 -0.57 -6.09
CA PHE A 50 1.72 -1.77 -6.17
C PHE A 50 1.79 -2.46 -7.53
N ALA A 51 1.78 -1.70 -8.62
CA ALA A 51 1.93 -2.26 -9.98
C ALA A 51 3.27 -2.99 -10.14
N ASP A 52 4.36 -2.45 -9.59
CA ASP A 52 5.69 -3.07 -9.59
C ASP A 52 5.70 -4.40 -8.78
N HIS A 53 4.74 -4.60 -7.88
CA HIS A 53 4.51 -5.85 -7.12
C HIS A 53 3.37 -6.72 -7.68
N GLY A 54 2.84 -6.39 -8.88
CA GLY A 54 1.78 -7.15 -9.53
C GLY A 54 0.36 -6.91 -8.97
N ILE A 55 0.19 -5.90 -8.11
CA ILE A 55 -1.10 -5.51 -7.54
C ILE A 55 -1.69 -4.37 -8.38
N LYS A 56 -2.83 -4.61 -9.01
CA LYS A 56 -3.53 -3.61 -9.80
C LYS A 56 -4.42 -2.74 -8.92
N THR A 57 -4.34 -1.42 -9.11
CA THR A 57 -5.17 -0.45 -8.42
C THR A 57 -6.03 0.35 -9.38
N THR A 58 -7.16 0.86 -8.88
CA THR A 58 -8.04 1.82 -9.55
C THR A 58 -8.24 3.02 -8.64
N THR A 59 -8.29 4.21 -9.23
CA THR A 59 -8.48 5.45 -8.48
C THR A 59 -9.94 5.88 -8.57
N LEU A 60 -10.58 6.15 -7.43
CA LEU A 60 -11.92 6.72 -7.34
C LEU A 60 -11.78 8.22 -7.01
N PRO A 61 -12.19 9.13 -7.93
CA PRO A 61 -12.09 10.56 -7.70
C PRO A 61 -12.94 11.03 -6.51
N LEU A 62 -12.37 11.85 -5.63
CA LEU A 62 -13.09 12.50 -4.54
C LEU A 62 -12.80 14.01 -4.47
N GLU A 63 -13.79 14.76 -4.04
CA GLU A 63 -13.65 16.21 -3.80
C GLU A 63 -12.96 16.49 -2.46
N GLY A 64 -12.08 17.49 -2.46
CA GLY A 64 -11.47 18.05 -1.25
C GLY A 64 -10.20 17.36 -0.76
N PHE A 65 -10.26 16.06 -0.46
CA PHE A 65 -9.24 15.42 0.40
C PHE A 65 -8.25 14.48 -0.30
N GLY A 66 -8.41 14.31 -1.62
CA GLY A 66 -7.62 13.36 -2.41
C GLY A 66 -8.43 12.14 -2.82
N ASP A 67 -8.00 11.51 -3.90
CA ASP A 67 -8.68 10.36 -4.48
C ASP A 67 -8.47 9.08 -3.65
N THR A 68 -9.45 8.18 -3.69
CA THR A 68 -9.32 6.88 -3.03
C THR A 68 -8.65 5.86 -3.94
N LEU A 69 -7.61 5.19 -3.45
CA LEU A 69 -6.97 4.09 -4.14
C LEU A 69 -7.63 2.76 -3.76
N LEU A 70 -8.20 2.08 -4.75
CA LEU A 70 -8.84 0.78 -4.60
C LEU A 70 -7.97 -0.30 -5.21
N THR A 71 -7.86 -1.45 -4.55
CA THR A 71 -7.34 -2.69 -5.14
C THR A 71 -8.52 -3.60 -5.49
N ALA A 72 -8.35 -4.47 -6.48
CA ALA A 72 -9.33 -5.53 -6.72
C ALA A 72 -9.56 -6.32 -5.42
N PRO A 73 -10.79 -6.80 -5.15
CA PRO A 73 -11.02 -7.73 -4.06
C PRO A 73 -10.12 -8.95 -4.24
N VAL A 74 -9.33 -9.28 -3.23
CA VAL A 74 -8.64 -10.58 -3.19
C VAL A 74 -9.75 -11.63 -3.01
N PRO A 75 -9.86 -12.64 -3.90
CA PRO A 75 -10.79 -13.74 -3.68
C PRO A 75 -10.54 -14.34 -2.29
N SER A 76 -11.59 -14.47 -1.48
CA SER A 76 -11.49 -14.98 -0.11
C SER A 76 -11.29 -16.50 -0.08
N ASP A 77 -10.36 -17.04 -0.87
CA ASP A 77 -10.13 -18.49 -0.99
C ASP A 77 -9.16 -19.02 0.09
N GLY A 78 -9.16 -18.43 1.29
CA GLY A 78 -8.21 -18.90 2.32
C GLY A 78 -8.30 -18.36 3.74
N LEU A 79 -9.22 -17.43 4.06
CA LEU A 79 -9.34 -16.94 5.45
C LEU A 79 -10.39 -17.71 6.28
N ASN A 80 -11.24 -18.53 5.65
CA ASN A 80 -12.31 -19.30 6.32
C ASN A 80 -12.41 -20.78 5.85
N ALA A 81 -11.32 -21.40 5.42
CA ALA A 81 -11.28 -22.85 5.18
C ALA A 81 -10.56 -23.54 6.35
N ARG A 82 -11.38 -23.96 7.32
CA ARG A 82 -11.23 -25.03 8.33
C ARG A 82 -9.83 -25.57 8.62
#